data_AF-A0A1I5GK19-F1
#
_entry.id   AF-A0A1I5GK19-F1
#
_cell.length_a   1.000
_cell.length_b   1.000
_cell.length_c   1.000
_cell.angle_alpha   90.00
_cell.angle_beta   90.00
_cell.angle_gamma   90.00
#
_symmetry.space_group_name_H-M   'P 1'
#
loop_
_entity.id
_entity.type
_entity.pdbx_description
1 polymer ?
#
loop_
_entity_poly.entity_id
_entity_poly.type
_entity_poly.pdbx_seq_one_letter_code
_entity_poly.pdbx_strand_id
1 'polypeptide(L)'
;MNTRGATAQAKTQARKAAQDLLQARMRPITKLAELGVEVDTARAEHDAARERWRTKQEAYADGYRAARDAGWSPAELEEIGCGTQPAGAALRVATRRTDHDDTTSSADTGHNEDYGAHDSSGAPAPEPTDLDAAHAQPS
;
A
#
# COMPACT_ATOMS: atom_id res chain seq x y z
N MET A 1 -62.78 15.82 -40.01
CA MET A 1 -62.46 14.86 -38.91
C MET A 1 -61.15 14.17 -39.24
N ASN A 2 -60.03 14.54 -38.59
CA ASN A 2 -58.72 13.88 -38.80
C ASN A 2 -57.83 13.85 -37.53
N THR A 3 -58.41 14.13 -36.37
CA THR A 3 -57.67 14.34 -35.12
C THR A 3 -57.24 13.03 -34.45
N ARG A 4 -58.02 11.95 -34.55
CA ARG A 4 -57.70 10.67 -33.89
C ARG A 4 -56.43 10.00 -34.43
N GLY A 5 -56.19 10.08 -35.74
CA GLY A 5 -54.97 9.54 -36.37
C GLY A 5 -53.72 10.34 -35.97
N ALA A 6 -53.82 11.66 -35.94
CA ALA A 6 -52.74 12.55 -35.51
C ALA A 6 -52.36 12.33 -34.04
N THR A 7 -53.34 12.12 -33.16
CA THR A 7 -53.07 11.85 -31.73
C THR A 7 -52.40 10.49 -31.50
N ALA A 8 -52.73 9.46 -32.29
CA ALA A 8 -52.07 8.14 -32.19
C ALA A 8 -50.61 8.20 -32.64
N GLN A 9 -50.32 8.92 -33.73
CA GLN A 9 -48.95 9.14 -34.21
C GLN A 9 -48.11 9.93 -33.20
N ALA A 10 -48.68 10.99 -32.61
CA ALA A 10 -48.01 11.78 -31.59
C ALA A 10 -47.65 10.95 -30.34
N LYS A 11 -48.53 10.05 -29.89
CA LYS A 11 -48.26 9.14 -28.77
C LYS A 11 -47.12 8.17 -29.08
N THR A 12 -47.08 7.62 -30.29
CA THR A 12 -45.99 6.73 -30.72
C THR A 12 -44.65 7.47 -30.77
N GLN A 13 -44.63 8.70 -31.30
CA GLN A 13 -43.43 9.52 -31.36
C GLN A 13 -42.93 9.90 -29.95
N ALA A 14 -43.84 10.29 -29.05
CA ALA A 14 -43.51 10.60 -27.67
C ALA A 14 -42.94 9.38 -26.93
N ARG A 15 -43.51 8.18 -27.15
CA ARG A 15 -42.97 6.93 -26.58
C ARG A 15 -41.55 6.66 -27.06
N LYS A 16 -41.30 6.81 -28.37
CA LYS A 16 -39.96 6.62 -28.94
C LYS A 16 -38.97 7.63 -28.36
N ALA A 17 -39.34 8.92 -28.31
CA ALA A 17 -38.49 9.95 -27.73
C ALA A 17 -38.17 9.69 -26.24
N ALA A 18 -39.14 9.20 -25.47
CA ALA A 18 -38.92 8.82 -24.08
C ALA A 18 -37.99 7.60 -23.94
N GLN A 19 -38.13 6.60 -24.82
CA GLN A 19 -37.24 5.44 -24.87
C GLN A 19 -35.82 5.83 -25.25
N ASP A 20 -35.66 6.67 -26.28
CA ASP A 20 -34.36 7.16 -26.73
C ASP A 20 -33.67 7.98 -25.63
N LEU A 21 -34.42 8.83 -24.92
CA LEU A 21 -33.90 9.60 -23.78
C LEU A 21 -33.46 8.70 -22.63
N LEU A 22 -34.28 7.70 -22.27
CA LEU A 22 -33.94 6.73 -21.22
C LEU A 22 -32.69 5.95 -21.60
N GLN A 23 -32.59 5.48 -22.85
CA GLN A 23 -31.44 4.74 -23.33
C GLN A 23 -30.18 5.61 -23.34
N ALA A 24 -30.29 6.87 -23.77
CA ALA A 24 -29.18 7.83 -23.74
C ALA A 24 -28.69 8.11 -22.31
N ARG A 25 -29.60 8.16 -21.33
CA ARG A 25 -29.25 8.36 -19.91
C ARG A 25 -28.68 7.11 -19.24
N MET A 26 -29.14 5.92 -19.62
CA MET A 26 -28.65 4.65 -19.06
C MET A 26 -27.30 4.23 -19.63
N ARG A 27 -27.02 4.54 -20.90
CA ARG A 27 -25.79 4.10 -21.59
C ARG A 27 -24.49 4.43 -20.85
N PRO A 28 -24.28 5.65 -20.30
CA PRO A 28 -23.10 5.94 -19.48
C PRO A 28 -22.99 5.08 -18.22
N ILE A 29 -24.12 4.82 -17.55
CA ILE A 29 -24.17 4.01 -16.32
C ILE A 29 -23.77 2.56 -16.63
N THR A 30 -24.31 1.99 -17.71
CA THR A 30 -23.95 0.65 -18.17
C THR A 30 -22.46 0.57 -18.52
N LYS A 31 -21.92 1.57 -19.23
CA LYS A 31 -20.51 1.61 -19.59
C LYS A 31 -19.60 1.71 -18.35
N LEU A 32 -20.00 2.46 -17.33
CA LEU A 32 -19.25 2.52 -16.06
C LEU A 32 -19.28 1.18 -15.32
N ALA A 33 -20.41 0.46 -15.36
CA ALA A 33 -20.49 -0.87 -14.77
C ALA A 33 -19.58 -1.89 -15.51
N GLU A 34 -19.54 -1.84 -16.84
CA GLU A 34 -18.64 -2.66 -17.66
C GLU A 34 -17.17 -2.39 -17.31
N LEU A 35 -16.78 -1.11 -17.22
CA LEU A 35 -15.43 -0.71 -16.80
C LEU A 35 -15.10 -1.18 -15.37
N GLY A 36 -16.08 -1.16 -14.46
CA GLY A 36 -15.90 -1.70 -13.11
C GLY A 36 -15.51 -3.18 -13.11
N VAL A 37 -16.18 -3.99 -13.93
CA VAL A 37 -15.87 -5.42 -14.10
C VAL A 37 -14.47 -5.64 -14.70
N GLU A 38 -14.08 -4.81 -15.68
CA GLU A 38 -12.73 -4.87 -16.27
C GLU A 38 -11.64 -4.55 -15.24
N VAL A 39 -11.85 -3.51 -14.40
CA VAL A 39 -10.93 -3.14 -13.33
C VAL A 39 -10.81 -4.25 -12.29
N ASP A 40 -11.93 -4.83 -11.86
CA ASP A 40 -11.93 -5.94 -10.91
C ASP A 40 -11.18 -7.18 -11.46
N THR A 41 -11.36 -7.46 -12.76
CA THR A 41 -10.64 -8.53 -13.44
C THR A 41 -9.14 -8.26 -13.48
N ALA A 42 -8.74 -7.05 -13.89
CA ALA A 42 -7.33 -6.66 -13.92
C ALA A 42 -6.68 -6.72 -12.54
N ARG A 43 -7.42 -6.35 -11.48
CA ARG A 43 -6.96 -6.45 -10.09
C ARG A 43 -6.74 -7.91 -9.67
N ALA A 44 -7.68 -8.80 -9.99
CA ALA A 44 -7.53 -10.22 -9.71
C ALA A 44 -6.32 -10.84 -10.44
N GLU A 45 -6.10 -10.47 -11.70
CA GLU A 45 -4.92 -10.91 -12.46
C GLU A 45 -3.61 -10.39 -11.88
N HIS A 46 -3.58 -9.12 -11.46
CA HIS A 46 -2.44 -8.53 -10.78
C HIS A 46 -2.12 -9.26 -9.47
N ASP A 47 -3.14 -9.54 -8.65
CA ASP A 47 -2.95 -10.23 -7.38
C ASP A 47 -2.46 -11.68 -7.59
N ALA A 48 -2.99 -12.38 -8.60
CA ALA A 48 -2.50 -13.69 -9.00
C ALA A 48 -1.05 -13.65 -9.55
N ALA A 49 -0.68 -12.60 -10.29
CA ALA A 49 0.70 -12.39 -10.74
C ALA A 49 1.64 -12.15 -9.56
N ARG A 50 1.23 -11.31 -8.60
CA ARG A 50 1.98 -11.04 -7.37
C ARG A 50 2.17 -12.31 -6.54
N GLU A 51 1.15 -13.14 -6.42
CA GLU A 51 1.24 -14.41 -5.72
C GLU A 51 2.23 -15.36 -6.39
N ARG A 52 2.10 -15.58 -7.71
CA ARG A 52 3.04 -16.40 -8.49
C ARG A 52 4.47 -15.90 -8.37
N TRP A 53 4.66 -14.58 -8.32
CA TRP A 53 5.98 -14.00 -8.11
C TRP A 53 6.51 -14.31 -6.69
N ARG A 54 5.70 -14.17 -5.63
CA ARG A 54 6.10 -14.55 -4.26
C ARG A 54 6.51 -16.01 -4.16
N THR A 55 5.69 -16.93 -4.67
CA THR A 55 6.00 -18.36 -4.65
C THR A 55 7.31 -18.67 -5.36
N LYS A 56 7.59 -18.03 -6.50
CA LYS A 56 8.86 -18.20 -7.20
C LYS A 56 10.05 -17.69 -6.39
N GLN A 57 9.87 -16.59 -5.66
CA GLN A 57 10.93 -16.05 -4.80
C GLN A 57 11.22 -16.96 -3.61
N GLU A 58 10.18 -17.52 -2.99
CA GLU A 58 10.31 -18.50 -1.91
C GLU A 58 11.03 -19.75 -2.41
N ALA A 59 10.59 -20.33 -3.53
CA ALA A 59 11.23 -21.49 -4.13
C ALA A 59 12.71 -21.22 -4.50
N TYR A 60 13.02 -20.02 -5.00
CA TYR A 60 14.40 -19.62 -5.28
C TYR A 60 15.24 -19.52 -4.00
N ALA A 61 14.71 -18.89 -2.95
CA ALA A 61 15.41 -18.78 -1.67
C ALA A 61 15.64 -20.16 -1.01
N ASP A 62 14.68 -21.06 -1.13
CA ASP A 62 14.78 -22.44 -0.63
C ASP A 62 15.83 -23.23 -1.41
N GLY A 63 15.82 -23.15 -2.74
CA GLY A 63 16.83 -23.76 -3.60
C GLY A 63 18.23 -23.23 -3.31
N TYR A 64 18.37 -21.91 -3.13
CA TYR A 64 19.65 -21.30 -2.78
C TYR A 64 20.17 -21.80 -1.42
N ARG A 65 19.31 -21.88 -0.39
CA ARG A 65 19.68 -22.43 0.92
C ARG A 65 20.11 -23.89 0.83
N ALA A 66 19.34 -24.72 0.15
CA ALA A 66 19.66 -26.14 -0.03
C ALA A 66 21.00 -26.35 -0.76
N ALA A 67 21.29 -25.54 -1.78
CA ALA A 67 22.55 -25.63 -2.50
C ALA A 67 23.75 -25.18 -1.63
N ARG A 68 23.57 -24.15 -0.79
CA ARG A 68 24.58 -23.75 0.19
C ARG A 68 24.82 -24.83 1.25
N ASP A 69 23.76 -25.49 1.73
CA ASP A 69 23.85 -26.60 2.68
C ASP A 69 24.52 -27.84 2.06
N ALA A 70 24.36 -28.04 0.76
CA ALA A 70 25.07 -29.07 -0.02
C ALA A 70 26.55 -28.70 -0.32
N GLY A 71 27.03 -27.55 0.16
CA GLY A 71 28.42 -27.13 0.04
C GLY A 71 28.80 -26.48 -1.29
N TRP A 72 27.82 -26.12 -2.13
CA TRP A 72 28.10 -25.48 -3.42
C TRP A 72 28.75 -24.13 -3.20
N SER A 73 29.85 -23.90 -3.91
CA SER A 73 30.58 -22.65 -3.88
C SER A 73 29.78 -21.54 -4.56
N PRO A 74 30.03 -20.26 -4.20
CA PRO A 74 29.39 -19.14 -4.88
C PRO A 74 29.60 -19.12 -6.41
N ALA A 75 30.75 -19.60 -6.88
CA ALA A 75 31.07 -19.67 -8.31
C ALA A 75 30.21 -20.72 -9.05
N GLU A 76 29.98 -21.90 -8.44
CA GLU A 76 29.09 -22.93 -8.99
C GLU A 76 27.63 -22.47 -9.04
N LEU A 77 27.21 -21.68 -8.04
CA LEU A 77 25.88 -21.07 -8.04
C LEU A 77 25.74 -20.01 -9.14
N GLU A 78 26.77 -19.18 -9.34
CA GLU A 78 26.79 -18.18 -10.40
C GLU A 78 26.75 -18.82 -11.80
N GLU A 79 27.44 -19.94 -12.00
CA GLU A 79 27.45 -20.70 -13.27
C GLU A 79 26.06 -21.24 -13.65
N ILE A 80 25.25 -21.67 -12.68
CA ILE A 80 23.87 -22.11 -12.92
C ILE A 80 22.86 -20.94 -12.95
N GLY A 81 23.34 -19.69 -12.94
CA GLY A 81 22.51 -18.49 -12.98
C GLY A 81 21.84 -18.15 -11.66
N CYS A 82 22.21 -18.82 -10.55
CA CYS A 82 21.90 -18.34 -9.22
C CYS A 82 22.86 -17.20 -8.88
N GLY A 83 22.49 -15.96 -9.21
CA GLY A 83 23.30 -14.78 -8.92
C GLY A 83 23.74 -14.70 -7.45
N THR A 84 24.68 -13.80 -7.15
CA THR A 84 25.35 -13.67 -5.84
C THR A 84 24.45 -13.33 -4.65
N GLN A 85 23.14 -13.11 -4.86
CA GLN A 85 22.21 -12.79 -3.79
C GLN A 85 20.92 -13.61 -3.87
N PRO A 86 20.39 -14.09 -2.73
CA PRO A 86 19.02 -14.54 -2.66
C PRO A 86 18.15 -13.36 -3.08
N ALA A 87 17.18 -13.59 -3.96
CA ALA A 87 16.38 -12.56 -4.61
C ALA A 87 15.68 -11.55 -3.65
N GLY A 88 15.66 -11.83 -2.34
CA GLY A 88 15.29 -10.91 -1.26
C GLY A 88 16.21 -9.69 -1.04
N ALA A 89 17.46 -9.66 -1.56
CA ALA A 89 18.33 -8.48 -1.43
C ALA A 89 18.05 -7.42 -2.52
N ALA A 90 17.66 -7.83 -3.74
CA ALA A 90 17.20 -6.92 -4.79
C ALA A 90 15.90 -6.16 -4.38
N LEU A 91 15.08 -6.77 -3.51
CA LEU A 91 13.83 -6.20 -2.98
C LEU A 91 14.01 -5.04 -2.00
N ARG A 92 15.11 -5.02 -1.23
CA ARG A 92 15.42 -3.91 -0.31
C ARG A 92 15.84 -2.63 -1.04
N VAL A 93 16.29 -2.75 -2.29
CA VAL A 93 16.68 -1.60 -3.12
C VAL A 93 15.47 -0.98 -3.81
N ALA A 94 14.48 -1.78 -4.23
CA ALA A 94 13.28 -1.27 -4.92
C ALA A 94 12.24 -0.62 -3.98
N THR A 95 12.24 -0.94 -2.68
CA THR A 95 11.26 -0.43 -1.70
C THR A 95 11.64 0.88 -1.01
N ARG A 96 12.88 1.37 -1.16
CA ARG A 96 13.33 2.66 -0.60
C ARG A 96 12.89 3.90 -1.40
N ARG A 97 12.01 3.77 -2.40
CA ARG A 97 11.60 4.88 -3.26
C ARG A 97 10.11 5.22 -3.17
N THR A 98 9.51 4.94 -2.03
CA THR A 98 8.15 5.39 -1.71
C THR A 98 8.07 5.84 -0.26
N ASP A 99 9.05 6.64 0.18
CA ASP A 99 8.77 7.60 1.25
C ASP A 99 7.87 8.67 0.63
N HIS A 100 6.60 8.53 0.94
CA HIS A 100 5.55 9.50 0.71
C HIS A 100 5.94 10.76 1.48
N ASP A 101 6.43 11.76 0.75
CA ASP A 101 6.66 13.11 1.26
C ASP A 101 5.28 13.73 1.51
N ASP A 102 4.76 13.54 2.72
CA ASP A 102 3.64 14.32 3.27
C ASP A 102 4.13 15.75 3.55
N THR A 103 4.40 16.51 2.47
CA THR A 103 4.57 17.95 2.53
C THR A 103 3.30 18.64 2.03
N THR A 104 2.26 18.59 2.86
CA THR A 104 1.31 19.71 2.96
C THR A 104 1.31 20.23 4.40
N SER A 105 2.50 20.60 4.85
CA SER A 105 2.68 21.55 5.96
C SER A 105 2.22 22.92 5.47
N SER A 106 0.93 23.22 5.71
CA SER A 106 0.38 24.57 5.55
C SER A 106 0.83 25.40 6.74
N ALA A 107 1.97 26.07 6.60
CA ALA A 107 2.38 27.14 7.50
C ALA A 107 1.51 28.37 7.23
N ASP A 108 0.73 28.80 8.23
CA ASP A 108 0.54 30.23 8.52
C ASP A 108 -0.09 30.42 9.91
N THR A 109 0.70 30.86 10.88
CA THR A 109 0.39 31.99 11.78
C THR A 109 1.56 32.10 12.75
N GLY A 110 2.50 32.99 12.44
CA GLY A 110 3.46 33.48 13.42
C GLY A 110 2.80 34.51 14.33
N HIS A 111 2.91 34.34 15.64
CA HIS A 111 2.99 35.46 16.57
C HIS A 111 3.87 35.08 17.76
N ASN A 112 4.88 35.91 17.98
CA ASN A 112 5.91 35.80 18.99
C ASN A 112 5.86 37.09 19.81
N GLU A 113 5.36 37.06 21.03
CA GLU A 113 5.60 38.04 22.11
C GLU A 113 5.49 37.27 23.44
N ASP A 114 6.61 36.90 24.07
CA ASP A 114 7.31 37.66 25.13
C ASP A 114 6.38 38.15 26.25
N TYR A 115 6.36 37.43 27.38
CA TYR A 115 6.20 38.00 28.73
C TYR A 115 6.71 37.00 29.80
N GLY A 116 7.88 37.30 30.36
CA GLY A 116 8.06 37.40 31.82
C GLY A 116 8.32 36.14 32.66
N ALA A 117 9.61 35.96 32.99
CA ALA A 117 10.19 35.62 34.31
C ALA A 117 9.66 34.40 35.11
N HIS A 118 10.56 33.46 35.43
CA HIS A 118 11.10 33.30 36.80
C HIS A 118 12.38 32.46 36.78
N ASP A 119 13.45 33.09 37.28
CA ASP A 119 14.73 32.50 37.66
C ASP A 119 14.56 31.59 38.89
N SER A 120 15.12 30.39 38.83
CA SER A 120 15.73 29.70 39.98
C SER A 120 16.66 28.60 39.48
N SER A 121 17.89 29.01 39.17
CA SER A 121 19.13 28.46 39.74
C SER A 121 19.07 27.06 40.39
N GLY A 122 19.98 26.15 39.97
CA GLY A 122 20.46 25.07 40.87
C GLY A 122 20.83 23.75 40.19
N ALA A 123 22.12 23.53 40.01
CA ALA A 123 22.77 22.39 39.38
C ALA A 123 22.56 21.03 40.13
N PRO A 124 22.96 19.89 39.52
CA PRO A 124 22.62 18.53 39.94
C PRO A 124 23.64 17.92 40.92
N ALA A 125 23.24 16.91 41.70
CA ALA A 125 24.14 15.87 42.19
C ALA A 125 23.38 14.61 42.67
N PRO A 126 23.94 13.41 42.43
CA PRO A 126 23.45 12.10 42.89
C PRO A 126 23.85 11.87 44.36
N GLU A 127 23.42 10.75 44.98
CA GLU A 127 24.19 9.96 45.98
C GLU A 127 23.39 8.75 46.51
N PRO A 128 24.06 7.77 47.14
CA PRO A 128 23.78 6.33 47.05
C PRO A 128 23.10 5.75 48.30
N THR A 129 22.81 4.45 48.29
CA THR A 129 22.61 3.71 49.54
C THR A 129 23.31 2.36 49.45
N ASP A 130 24.48 2.29 50.07
CA ASP A 130 25.24 1.06 50.28
C ASP A 130 25.06 0.60 51.74
N LEU A 131 24.78 -0.70 51.87
CA LEU A 131 25.25 -1.63 52.89
C LEU A 131 24.92 -1.38 54.38
N ASP A 132 24.22 -2.36 54.96
CA ASP A 132 24.74 -2.98 56.18
C ASP A 132 24.49 -4.50 56.20
N ALA A 133 25.39 -5.21 56.86
CA ALA A 133 25.85 -6.56 56.62
C ALA A 133 25.26 -7.62 57.58
N ALA A 134 25.69 -8.86 57.31
CA ALA A 134 25.67 -10.06 58.17
C ALA A 134 24.33 -10.85 58.17
N HIS A 135 24.28 -12.17 57.97
CA HIS A 135 25.23 -13.24 58.30
C HIS A 135 25.06 -14.47 57.38
N ALA A 136 26.19 -15.14 57.12
CA ALA A 136 26.44 -16.60 57.08
C ALA A 136 25.31 -17.49 57.67
N GLN A 137 25.00 -18.74 57.25
CA GLN A 137 25.62 -19.81 56.44
C GLN A 137 24.54 -20.97 56.37
N PRO A 138 24.80 -22.13 55.74
CA PRO A 138 23.83 -22.91 54.94
C PRO A 138 23.22 -24.14 55.65
N SER A 139 22.22 -24.75 54.99
CA SER A 139 22.11 -26.21 54.71
C SER A 139 21.01 -26.46 53.68
#